data_AF-A0A0C9TBD6-F1
#
_entry.id   AF-A0A0C9TBD6-F1
#
_cell.length_a   1.000
_cell.length_b   1.000
_cell.length_c   1.000
_cell.angle_alpha   90.00
_cell.angle_beta   90.00
_cell.angle_gamma   90.00
#
_symmetry.space_group_name_H-M   'P 1'
#
loop_
_entity.id
_entity.type
_entity.pdbx_description
1 polymer ?
#
loop_
_entity_poly.entity_id
_entity_poly.type
_entity_poly.pdbx_seq_one_letter_code
_entity_poly.pdbx_strand_id
1 'polypeptide(L)'
;MNAGIDKNEDQECTFRIIGEHFVTGDRNQLLLHISGIRGSGKSHVINAICTLFEKMDRADKLQVTAPTGCAAVLIRGHTIHSLTFLPK
;
A
#
# COMPACT_ATOMS: atom_id res chain seq x y z
N MET A 1 -10.35 -3.40 -13.39
CA MET A 1 -9.29 -4.26 -12.83
C MET A 1 -9.94 -5.15 -11.78
N ASN A 2 -9.86 -6.48 -11.88
CA ASN A 2 -10.46 -7.36 -10.87
C ASN A 2 -9.42 -7.72 -9.79
N ALA A 3 -9.06 -6.73 -8.95
CA ALA A 3 -8.36 -7.04 -7.71
C ALA A 3 -9.34 -7.60 -6.66
N GLY A 4 -10.65 -7.41 -6.83
CA GLY A 4 -11.66 -7.79 -5.84
C GLY A 4 -11.78 -6.80 -4.67
N ILE A 5 -11.09 -5.67 -4.75
CA ILE A 5 -11.14 -4.56 -3.78
C ILE A 5 -12.55 -3.97 -3.69
N ASP A 6 -13.29 -3.98 -4.79
CA ASP A 6 -14.68 -3.54 -4.94
C ASP A 6 -15.70 -4.39 -4.15
N LYS A 7 -15.27 -5.52 -3.56
CA LYS A 7 -16.14 -6.38 -2.74
C LYS A 7 -16.22 -5.97 -1.28
N ASN A 8 -15.42 -4.98 -0.86
CA ASN A 8 -15.40 -4.47 0.50
C ASN A 8 -15.26 -2.95 0.47
N GLU A 9 -16.30 -2.25 0.94
CA GLU A 9 -16.40 -0.79 0.88
C GLU A 9 -15.23 -0.08 1.58
N ASP A 10 -14.73 -0.61 2.70
CA ASP A 10 -13.59 0.00 3.43
C ASP A 10 -12.28 -0.13 2.63
N GLN A 11 -12.06 -1.28 2.00
CA GLN A 11 -10.91 -1.53 1.14
C GLN A 11 -10.95 -0.66 -0.12
N GLU A 12 -12.12 -0.57 -0.75
CA GLU A 12 -12.34 0.30 -1.90
C GLU A 12 -12.15 1.77 -1.55
N CYS A 13 -12.73 2.24 -0.44
CA CYS A 13 -12.59 3.61 0.04
C CYS A 13 -11.11 3.95 0.27
N THR A 14 -10.39 3.07 0.95
CA THR A 14 -8.94 3.23 1.20
C THR A 14 -8.15 3.31 -0.10
N PHE A 15 -8.41 2.40 -1.05
CA PHE A 15 -7.75 2.37 -2.34
C PHE A 15 -8.03 3.65 -3.14
N ARG A 16 -9.29 4.11 -3.13
CA ARG A 16 -9.73 5.31 -3.82
C ARG A 16 -9.08 6.58 -3.26
N ILE A 17 -8.99 6.75 -1.93
CA ILE A 17 -8.32 7.90 -1.30
C ILE A 17 -6.87 8.04 -1.80
N ILE A 18 -6.13 6.93 -1.83
CA ILE A 18 -4.73 6.92 -2.27
C ILE A 18 -4.63 7.17 -3.78
N GLY A 19 -5.51 6.55 -4.58
CA GLY A 19 -5.55 6.75 -6.02
C GLY A 19 -5.90 8.19 -6.41
N GLU A 20 -6.89 8.80 -5.76
CA GLU A 20 -7.28 10.20 -5.97
C GLU A 20 -6.15 11.14 -5.59
N HIS A 21 -5.51 10.96 -4.43
CA HIS A 21 -4.36 11.77 -4.01
C HIS A 21 -3.22 11.71 -5.04
N PHE A 22 -2.93 10.51 -5.54
CA PHE A 22 -1.89 10.31 -6.56
C PHE A 22 -2.24 10.97 -7.90
N VAL A 23 -3.47 10.79 -8.40
CA VAL A 23 -3.92 11.30 -9.70
C VAL A 23 -4.07 12.83 -9.70
N THR A 24 -4.58 13.40 -8.62
CA THR A 24 -4.74 14.86 -8.49
C THR A 24 -3.41 15.58 -8.28
N GLY A 25 -2.38 14.87 -7.83
CA GLY A 25 -1.09 15.47 -7.50
C GLY A 25 -1.20 16.49 -6.37
N ASP A 26 -2.12 16.27 -5.43
CA ASP A 26 -2.29 17.15 -4.27
C ASP A 26 -0.96 17.27 -3.52
N ARG A 27 -0.54 18.52 -3.29
CA ARG A 27 0.72 18.85 -2.63
C ARG A 27 0.65 18.67 -1.12
N ASN A 28 -0.55 18.58 -0.55
CA ASN A 28 -0.72 18.25 0.85
C ASN A 28 -0.37 16.78 1.07
N GLN A 29 0.49 16.51 2.05
CA GLN A 29 0.90 15.14 2.35
C GLN A 29 -0.29 14.34 2.86
N LEU A 30 -0.62 13.24 2.18
CA LEU A 30 -1.59 12.27 2.67
C LEU A 30 -0.95 11.43 3.79
N LEU A 31 -1.46 11.62 5.01
CA LEU A 31 -1.16 10.77 6.16
C LEU A 31 -2.38 9.89 6.44
N LEU A 32 -2.23 8.58 6.21
CA LEU A 32 -3.33 7.62 6.32
C LEU A 32 -2.96 6.47 7.24
N HIS A 33 -3.81 6.22 8.25
CA HIS A 33 -3.71 5.07 9.14
C HIS A 33 -4.90 4.13 8.92
N ILE A 34 -4.62 2.92 8.46
CA ILE A 34 -5.64 1.90 8.19
C ILE A 34 -5.58 0.85 9.29
N SER A 35 -6.61 0.81 10.13
CA SER A 35 -6.75 -0.19 11.18
C SER A 35 -7.67 -1.34 10.74
N GLY A 36 -7.68 -2.42 11.51
CA GLY A 36 -8.63 -3.52 11.34
C GLY A 36 -8.15 -4.80 11.99
N ILE A 37 -9.08 -5.71 12.28
CA ILE A 37 -8.77 -7.00 12.88
C ILE A 37 -7.93 -7.90 11.96
N ARG A 38 -7.37 -8.99 12.50
CA ARG A 38 -6.70 -10.01 11.70
C ARG A 38 -7.66 -10.55 10.64
N GLY A 39 -7.19 -10.69 9.41
CA GLY A 39 -8.02 -11.19 8.29
C GLY A 39 -8.86 -10.14 7.58
N SER A 40 -8.82 -8.87 7.98
CA SER A 40 -9.59 -7.78 7.33
C SER A 40 -9.09 -7.38 5.93
N GLY A 41 -8.08 -8.06 5.38
CA GLY A 41 -7.56 -7.79 4.03
C GLY A 41 -6.64 -6.57 3.88
N LYS A 42 -6.05 -6.03 4.96
CA LYS A 42 -5.10 -4.90 4.86
C LYS A 42 -3.95 -5.13 3.87
N SER A 43 -3.32 -6.31 3.90
CA SER A 43 -2.25 -6.66 2.95
C SER A 43 -2.77 -6.75 1.51
N HIS A 44 -4.06 -7.08 1.32
CA HIS A 44 -4.69 -7.09 -0.01
C HIS A 44 -4.79 -5.67 -0.57
N VAL A 45 -5.19 -4.69 0.25
CA VAL A 45 -5.20 -3.27 -0.12
C VAL A 45 -3.80 -2.78 -0.51
N ILE A 46 -2.78 -3.09 0.30
CA ILE A 46 -1.38 -2.71 -0.01
C ILE A 46 -0.94 -3.29 -1.36
N ASN A 47 -1.20 -4.57 -1.61
CA ASN A 47 -0.85 -5.20 -2.88
C ASN A 47 -1.62 -4.62 -4.08
N ALA A 48 -2.88 -4.21 -3.89
CA ALA A 48 -3.65 -3.52 -4.91
C ALA A 48 -3.06 -2.15 -5.26
N ILE A 49 -2.61 -1.39 -4.25
CA ILE A 49 -1.89 -0.11 -4.45
C ILE A 49 -0.58 -0.35 -5.21
N CYS A 50 0.21 -1.37 -4.84
CA CYS A 50 1.42 -1.71 -5.59
C CYS A 50 1.11 -1.97 -7.07
N THR A 51 0.08 -2.76 -7.33
CA THR A 51 -0.38 -3.08 -8.70
C THR A 51 -0.84 -1.83 -9.45
N LEU A 52 -1.46 -0.86 -8.78
CA LEU A 52 -1.87 0.42 -9.37
C LEU A 52 -0.64 1.19 -9.87
N PHE A 53 0.37 1.36 -9.01
CA PHE A 53 1.60 2.10 -9.34
C PHE A 53 2.43 1.39 -10.41
N GLU A 54 2.51 0.05 -10.38
CA GLU A 54 3.10 -0.75 -11.47
C GLU A 54 2.43 -0.47 -12.81
N LYS A 55 1.10 -0.49 -12.86
CA LYS A 55 0.34 -0.25 -14.11
C LYS A 55 0.40 1.19 -14.61
N MET A 56 0.67 2.14 -13.72
CA MET A 56 0.89 3.54 -14.06
C MET A 56 2.32 3.81 -14.52
N ASP A 57 3.19 2.79 -14.59
CA ASP A 57 4.62 2.93 -14.87
C ASP A 57 5.30 3.89 -13.87
N ARG A 58 4.92 3.74 -12.59
CA ARG A 58 5.36 4.59 -11.47
C ARG A 58 5.73 3.77 -10.24
N ALA A 59 6.12 2.51 -10.44
CA ALA A 59 6.58 1.65 -9.35
C ALA A 59 7.80 2.25 -8.62
N ASP A 60 8.63 3.04 -9.31
CA ASP A 60 9.77 3.76 -8.74
C ASP A 60 9.36 4.82 -7.69
N LYS A 61 8.11 5.27 -7.71
CA LYS A 61 7.56 6.27 -6.78
C LYS A 61 6.96 5.66 -5.52
N LEU A 62 6.89 4.33 -5.42
CA LEU A 62 6.30 3.65 -4.28
C LEU A 62 7.36 2.84 -3.52
N GLN A 63 7.52 3.15 -2.24
CA GLN A 63 8.35 2.37 -1.32
C GLN A 63 7.45 1.67 -0.30
N VAL A 64 7.61 0.36 -0.17
CA VAL A 64 6.74 -0.48 0.67
C VAL A 64 7.58 -1.18 1.72
N THR A 65 7.13 -1.09 2.98
CA THR A 65 7.90 -1.60 4.11
C THR A 65 7.05 -2.30 5.15
N ALA A 66 7.66 -3.23 5.88
CA ALA A 66 7.06 -3.87 7.05
C ALA A 66 8.09 -4.09 8.18
N PRO A 67 7.64 -4.28 9.44
CA PRO A 67 8.55 -4.50 10.56
C PRO A 67 9.34 -5.82 10.50
N THR A 68 8.75 -6.90 9.97
CA THR A 68 9.36 -8.24 9.95
C THR A 68 9.54 -8.76 8.52
N GLY A 69 10.48 -9.69 8.34
CA GLY A 69 10.77 -10.28 7.02
C GLY A 69 9.54 -10.96 6.39
N CYS A 70 8.81 -11.77 7.16
CA CYS A 70 7.60 -12.44 6.66
C CYS A 70 6.52 -11.44 6.22
N ALA A 71 6.34 -10.34 6.98
CA ALA A 71 5.38 -9.31 6.62
C ALA A 71 5.80 -8.55 5.36
N ALA A 72 7.09 -8.26 5.20
CA ALA A 72 7.64 -7.59 4.02
C ALA A 72 7.42 -8.42 2.75
N VAL A 73 7.68 -9.74 2.81
CA VAL A 73 7.41 -10.67 1.70
C VAL A 73 5.93 -10.66 1.30
N LEU A 74 5.01 -10.64 2.27
CA LEU A 74 3.56 -10.68 2.03
C LEU A 74 3.05 -9.46 1.23
N ILE A 75 3.71 -8.32 1.37
CA ILE A 75 3.37 -7.06 0.69
C ILE A 75 4.36 -6.69 -0.41
N ARG A 76 5.23 -7.64 -0.82
CA ARG A 76 6.23 -7.45 -1.88
C ARG A 76 7.16 -6.26 -1.63
N GLY A 77 7.47 -6.00 -0.36
CA GLY A 77 8.30 -4.89 0.08
C GLY A 77 9.57 -5.33 0.78
N HIS A 78 10.19 -4.39 1.48
CA HIS A 78 11.40 -4.61 2.28
C HIS A 78 11.08 -4.51 3.78
N THR A 79 11.99 -4.99 4.63
CA THR A 79 11.89 -4.62 6.05
C THR A 79 12.24 -3.14 6.21
N ILE A 80 11.70 -2.48 7.24
CA ILE A 80 12.04 -1.08 7.51
C ILE A 80 13.55 -0.88 7.65
N HIS A 81 14.22 -1.76 8.39
CA HIS A 81 15.67 -1.76 8.53
C HIS A 81 16.42 -1.84 7.19
N SER A 82 15.99 -2.75 6.29
CA SER A 82 16.64 -2.90 4.98
C SER A 82 16.38 -1.70 4.06
N LEU A 83 15.21 -1.10 4.15
CA LEU A 83 14.82 0.01 3.28
C LEU A 83 15.48 1.33 3.70
N THR A 84 15.58 1.57 5.01
CA THR A 84 16.08 2.84 5.57
C THR A 84 17.52 2.75 6.08
N PHE A 85 18.17 1.60 5.90
CA PHE A 85 19.52 1.32 6.41
C PHE A 85 19.68 1.48 7.93
N LEU A 86 18.59 1.30 8.68
CA LEU A 86 18.64 1.30 10.14
C LEU A 86 19.21 -0.03 10.67
N PRO A 87 19.97 0.00 11.77
CA PRO A 87 20.44 -1.22 12.41
C PRO A 87 19.27 -2.07 12.92
N LYS A 88 19.46 -3.40 12.94
CA LYS A 88 18.49 -4.37 13.46
C LYS A 88 18.43 -4.38 14.98
#